data_AF-A0A0J6SGJ5-F1
#
_entry.id   AF-A0A0J6SGJ5-F1
#
_cell.length_a   1.000
_cell.length_b   1.000
_cell.length_c   1.000
_cell.angle_alpha   90.00
_cell.angle_beta   90.00
_cell.angle_gamma   90.00
#
_symmetry.space_group_name_H-M   'P 1'
#
loop_
_entity.id
_entity.type
_entity.pdbx_description
1 polymer ?
#
loop_
_entity_poly.entity_id
_entity_poly.type
_entity_poly.pdbx_seq_one_letter_code
_entity_poly.pdbx_strand_id
1 'polypeptide(L)'
;MDVSFALSPWGLWGVRRLARTTCVWLARAQIALIQDRVEEILKDEAFVQRVAGGFGASATAAERLEAATGMWNAARSILAFSPDEEVCWPCDRAEDSVMPRGTDPSIVARLDALAQGLELRRPPSREAIPGNLDVLSDCARDTLALAAALGPGRVFVLTTIPPGRAAPDLVGFLERAAIPCRHVDDLGQKRLLRETLLPVFAQAGLTDLLATGSIRLACLHLIVPRAPLAMPEPLSDDDYAYDAVCDEPEAPGDPSLWDDAISAWWEVS
;
A
#
# COMPACT_ATOMS: atom_id res chain seq x y z
N MET A 1 -2.61 -1.90 -3.14
CA MET A 1 -2.98 -0.54 -3.58
C MET A 1 -2.28 0.44 -2.66
N ASP A 2 -1.78 1.55 -3.20
CA ASP A 2 -1.18 2.62 -2.38
C ASP A 2 -2.23 3.68 -1.96
N VAL A 3 -1.94 4.37 -0.85
CA VAL A 3 -2.80 5.41 -0.26
C VAL A 3 -3.12 6.54 -1.24
N SER A 4 -2.16 6.92 -2.08
CA SER A 4 -2.29 8.05 -3.01
C SER A 4 -3.36 7.79 -4.08
N PHE A 5 -3.51 6.54 -4.52
CA PHE A 5 -4.61 6.15 -5.42
C PHE A 5 -5.92 6.01 -4.66
N ALA A 6 -5.90 5.33 -3.51
CA ALA A 6 -7.10 5.03 -2.75
C ALA A 6 -7.85 6.29 -2.28
N LEU A 7 -7.12 7.35 -1.92
CA LEU A 7 -7.68 8.64 -1.50
C LEU A 7 -7.89 9.63 -2.65
N SER A 8 -7.56 9.25 -3.89
CA SER A 8 -7.94 10.05 -5.05
C SER A 8 -9.46 10.06 -5.24
N PRO A 9 -10.04 11.02 -5.98
CA PRO A 9 -11.47 11.05 -6.26
C PRO A 9 -12.03 9.78 -6.93
N TRP A 10 -11.17 9.01 -7.59
CA TRP A 10 -11.55 7.74 -8.24
C TRP A 10 -11.11 6.51 -7.45
N GLY A 11 -10.50 6.67 -6.27
CA GLY A 11 -9.84 5.60 -5.54
C GLY A 11 -10.78 4.47 -5.15
N LEU A 12 -11.89 4.78 -4.45
CA LEU A 12 -12.89 3.77 -4.08
C LEU A 12 -13.50 3.09 -5.32
N TRP A 13 -13.91 3.88 -6.31
CA TRP A 13 -14.48 3.35 -7.54
C TRP A 13 -13.50 2.42 -8.26
N GLY A 14 -12.26 2.86 -8.42
CA GLY A 14 -11.20 2.11 -9.09
C GLY A 14 -10.85 0.83 -8.34
N VAL A 15 -10.75 0.87 -7.01
CA VAL A 15 -10.55 -0.33 -6.18
C VAL A 15 -11.68 -1.31 -6.38
N ARG A 16 -12.94 -0.88 -6.28
CA ARG A 16 -14.10 -1.78 -6.46
C ARG A 16 -14.14 -2.41 -7.85
N ARG A 17 -13.80 -1.64 -8.89
CA ARG A 17 -13.77 -2.14 -10.26
C ARG A 17 -12.64 -3.13 -10.49
N LEU A 18 -11.45 -2.86 -9.94
CA LEU A 18 -10.33 -3.79 -9.96
C LEU A 18 -10.65 -5.07 -9.19
N ALA A 19 -11.29 -4.96 -8.02
CA ALA A 19 -11.66 -6.07 -7.15
C ALA A 19 -12.61 -7.09 -7.81
N ARG A 20 -13.32 -6.71 -8.87
CA ARG A 20 -14.14 -7.63 -9.69
C ARG A 20 -13.35 -8.44 -10.70
N THR A 21 -12.09 -8.10 -10.90
CA THR A 21 -11.23 -8.66 -11.97
C THR A 21 -9.98 -9.31 -11.40
N THR A 22 -9.53 -8.88 -10.23
CA THR A 22 -8.35 -9.35 -9.52
C THR A 22 -8.50 -9.08 -8.03
N CYS A 23 -7.80 -9.84 -7.19
CA CYS A 23 -7.70 -9.54 -5.78
C CYS A 23 -6.97 -8.20 -5.54
N VAL A 24 -7.57 -7.30 -4.78
CA VAL A 24 -7.01 -5.98 -4.42
C VAL A 24 -6.71 -5.93 -2.94
N TRP A 25 -5.43 -5.79 -2.62
CA TRP A 25 -4.96 -5.63 -1.25
C TRP A 25 -4.83 -4.16 -0.85
N LEU A 26 -5.32 -3.81 0.34
CA LEU A 26 -5.14 -2.51 0.99
C LEU A 26 -4.22 -2.69 2.20
N ALA A 27 -3.29 -1.75 2.39
CA ALA A 27 -2.35 -1.80 3.51
C ALA A 27 -3.05 -1.43 4.83
N ARG A 28 -2.58 -1.98 5.96
CA ARG A 28 -3.17 -1.72 7.29
C ARG A 28 -3.16 -0.23 7.64
N ALA A 29 -2.02 0.46 7.52
CA ALA A 29 -1.94 1.91 7.75
C ALA A 29 -2.92 2.71 6.87
N GLN A 30 -3.18 2.28 5.63
CA GLN A 30 -4.15 2.92 4.75
C GLN A 30 -5.58 2.77 5.29
N ILE A 31 -5.93 1.58 5.79
CA ILE A 31 -7.24 1.31 6.39
C ILE A 31 -7.43 2.15 7.67
N ALA A 32 -6.44 2.17 8.56
CA ALA A 32 -6.47 2.96 9.79
C ALA A 32 -6.61 4.47 9.48
N LEU A 33 -5.91 4.95 8.45
CA LEU A 33 -6.00 6.35 8.01
C LEU A 33 -7.41 6.73 7.56
N ILE A 34 -8.03 5.87 6.74
CA ILE A 34 -9.37 6.08 6.21
C ILE A 34 -10.43 6.10 7.33
N GLN A 35 -10.19 5.37 8.42
CA GLN A 35 -11.18 5.09 9.47
C GLN A 35 -11.04 6.00 10.68
N ASP A 36 -9.84 6.06 11.26
CA ASP A 36 -9.66 6.50 12.64
C ASP A 36 -8.94 7.84 12.74
N ARG A 37 -8.29 8.27 11.65
CA ARG A 37 -7.34 9.41 11.67
C ARG A 37 -7.72 10.53 10.70
N VAL A 38 -8.95 10.55 10.19
CA VAL A 38 -9.42 11.54 9.19
C VAL A 38 -9.24 12.98 9.70
N GLU A 39 -9.61 13.25 10.96
CA GLU A 39 -9.46 14.60 11.53
C GLU A 39 -8.00 15.03 11.71
N GLU A 40 -7.10 14.07 11.94
CA GLU A 40 -5.66 14.34 12.10
C GLU A 40 -5.02 14.65 10.74
N ILE A 41 -5.32 13.84 9.71
CA ILE A 41 -4.75 14.04 8.37
C ILE A 41 -5.30 15.30 7.70
N LEU A 42 -6.53 15.72 8.00
CA LEU A 42 -7.08 16.97 7.47
C LEU A 42 -6.37 18.21 8.03
N LYS A 43 -5.70 18.10 9.18
CA LYS A 43 -4.87 19.17 9.76
C LYS A 43 -3.46 19.22 9.16
N ASP A 44 -3.02 18.15 8.51
CA ASP A 44 -1.74 18.11 7.80
C ASP A 44 -1.93 18.63 6.36
N GLU A 45 -1.74 19.94 6.18
CA GLU A 45 -1.87 20.59 4.87
C GLU A 45 -0.91 19.97 3.83
N ALA A 46 0.28 19.53 4.24
CA ALA A 46 1.25 18.96 3.32
C ALA A 46 0.77 17.59 2.81
N PHE A 47 0.24 16.75 3.69
CA PHE A 47 -0.43 15.50 3.33
C PHE A 47 -1.60 15.74 2.38
N VAL A 48 -2.51 16.64 2.77
CA VAL A 48 -3.74 16.96 2.02
C VAL A 48 -3.41 17.43 0.60
N GLN A 49 -2.45 18.35 0.46
CA GLN A 49 -2.04 18.84 -0.85
C GLN A 49 -1.33 17.76 -1.68
N ARG A 50 -0.56 16.89 -1.04
CA ARG A 50 0.17 15.84 -1.75
C ARG A 50 -0.76 14.77 -2.33
N VAL A 51 -1.79 14.40 -1.58
CA VAL A 51 -2.75 13.36 -1.97
C VAL A 51 -3.87 13.92 -2.85
N ALA A 52 -4.37 15.14 -2.58
CA ALA A 52 -5.58 15.68 -3.21
C ALA A 52 -5.39 17.02 -3.94
N GLY A 53 -4.20 17.64 -3.89
CA GLY A 53 -3.94 19.01 -4.33
C GLY A 53 -4.06 19.28 -5.83
N GLY A 54 -3.98 18.24 -6.68
CA GLY A 54 -4.03 18.42 -8.14
C GLY A 54 -5.19 17.71 -8.84
N PHE A 55 -6.26 17.40 -8.12
CA PHE A 55 -7.49 16.84 -8.71
C PHE A 55 -8.62 17.87 -8.73
N GLY A 56 -9.29 18.05 -9.86
CA GLY A 56 -10.49 18.91 -9.96
C GLY A 56 -10.21 20.42 -9.79
N ALA A 57 -11.16 21.25 -10.25
CA ALA A 57 -11.00 22.71 -10.30
C ALA A 57 -11.85 23.49 -9.27
N SER A 58 -12.89 22.88 -8.70
CA SER A 58 -13.93 23.59 -7.95
C SER A 58 -13.89 23.40 -6.43
N ALA A 59 -13.42 22.25 -5.95
CA ALA A 59 -13.29 21.97 -4.52
C ALA A 59 -11.87 22.28 -4.03
N THR A 60 -11.67 22.38 -2.72
CA THR A 60 -10.35 22.38 -2.09
C THR A 60 -9.81 20.95 -1.97
N ALA A 61 -8.51 20.82 -1.71
CA ALA A 61 -7.88 19.51 -1.50
C ALA A 61 -8.42 18.82 -0.23
N ALA A 62 -8.70 19.59 0.82
CA ALA A 62 -9.27 19.08 2.07
C ALA A 62 -10.68 18.53 1.87
N GLU A 63 -11.56 19.29 1.20
CA GLU A 63 -12.95 18.84 0.90
C GLU A 63 -12.95 17.56 0.05
N ARG A 64 -12.01 17.42 -0.89
CA ARG A 64 -11.86 16.19 -1.68
C ARG A 64 -11.42 15.01 -0.84
N LEU A 65 -10.44 15.21 0.04
CA LEU A 65 -9.96 14.15 0.92
C LEU A 65 -11.07 13.70 1.88
N GLU A 66 -11.79 14.66 2.47
CA GLU A 66 -12.95 14.38 3.34
C GLU A 66 -14.07 13.64 2.59
N ALA A 67 -14.39 14.04 1.36
CA ALA A 67 -15.35 13.32 0.53
C ALA A 67 -14.89 11.88 0.23
N ALA A 68 -13.60 11.69 -0.08
CA ALA A 68 -13.04 10.37 -0.36
C ALA A 68 -13.08 9.46 0.86
N THR A 69 -12.65 9.94 2.03
CA THR A 69 -12.71 9.16 3.29
C THR A 69 -14.15 8.86 3.70
N GLY A 70 -15.08 9.82 3.53
CA GLY A 70 -16.51 9.62 3.76
C GLY A 70 -17.11 8.52 2.88
N MET A 71 -16.75 8.48 1.58
CA MET A 71 -17.17 7.41 0.67
C MET A 71 -16.62 6.04 1.08
N TRP A 72 -15.35 5.96 1.48
CA TRP A 72 -14.75 4.73 1.96
C TRP A 72 -15.41 4.20 3.23
N ASN A 73 -15.67 5.08 4.20
CA ASN A 73 -16.34 4.71 5.44
C ASN A 73 -17.76 4.18 5.19
N ALA A 74 -18.50 4.78 4.26
CA ALA A 74 -19.82 4.29 3.85
C ALA A 74 -19.77 2.92 3.13
N ALA A 75 -18.69 2.63 2.39
CA ALA A 75 -18.57 1.41 1.60
C ALA A 75 -18.03 0.20 2.37
N ARG A 76 -17.36 0.40 3.52
CA ARG A 76 -16.63 -0.64 4.26
C ARG A 76 -17.45 -1.91 4.54
N SER A 77 -18.64 -1.74 5.12
CA SER A 77 -19.51 -2.87 5.48
C SER A 77 -19.95 -3.68 4.26
N ILE A 78 -19.93 -3.08 3.07
CA ILE A 78 -20.28 -3.75 1.82
C ILE A 78 -19.05 -4.49 1.28
N LEU A 79 -17.86 -3.88 1.33
CA LEU A 79 -16.63 -4.45 0.79
C LEU A 79 -16.19 -5.72 1.53
N ALA A 80 -16.31 -5.77 2.85
CA ALA A 80 -15.90 -6.92 3.65
C ALA A 80 -16.69 -8.20 3.36
N PHE A 81 -17.91 -8.06 2.82
CA PHE A 81 -18.84 -9.18 2.59
C PHE A 81 -19.28 -9.30 1.13
N SER A 82 -18.64 -8.58 0.21
CA SER A 82 -19.01 -8.64 -1.19
C SER A 82 -18.53 -9.95 -1.83
N PRO A 83 -19.43 -10.81 -2.34
CA PRO A 83 -19.01 -12.06 -2.98
C PRO A 83 -18.34 -11.84 -4.34
N ASP A 84 -18.58 -10.67 -4.97
CA ASP A 84 -18.12 -10.36 -6.33
C ASP A 84 -16.94 -9.37 -6.35
N GLU A 85 -16.50 -8.86 -5.19
CA GLU A 85 -15.42 -7.88 -5.06
C GLU A 85 -14.36 -8.40 -4.08
N GLU A 86 -13.23 -8.85 -4.58
CA GLU A 86 -12.11 -9.36 -3.76
C GLU A 86 -11.23 -8.21 -3.24
N VAL A 87 -11.76 -7.43 -2.29
CA VAL A 87 -10.98 -6.43 -1.54
C VAL A 87 -10.50 -7.06 -0.23
N CYS A 88 -9.19 -7.04 -0.01
CA CYS A 88 -8.54 -7.72 1.11
C CYS A 88 -7.65 -6.75 1.89
N TRP A 89 -7.53 -6.94 3.19
CA TRP A 89 -6.62 -6.17 4.03
C TRP A 89 -6.23 -6.96 5.29
N PRO A 90 -4.95 -6.90 5.70
CA PRO A 90 -4.52 -7.40 6.98
C PRO A 90 -4.97 -6.44 8.10
N CYS A 91 -5.33 -7.03 9.24
CA CYS A 91 -5.55 -6.37 10.51
C CYS A 91 -4.42 -6.75 11.47
N ASP A 92 -4.43 -6.23 12.70
CA ASP A 92 -3.43 -6.57 13.72
C ASP A 92 -3.46 -8.05 14.09
N ARG A 93 -4.64 -8.66 14.04
CA ARG A 93 -4.83 -10.09 14.23
C ARG A 93 -5.24 -10.74 12.92
N ALA A 94 -4.69 -11.92 12.65
CA ALA A 94 -5.04 -12.70 11.47
C ALA A 94 -6.54 -13.03 11.40
N GLU A 95 -7.18 -13.27 12.55
CA GLU A 95 -8.63 -13.56 12.65
C GLU A 95 -9.53 -12.38 12.27
N ASP A 96 -9.06 -11.15 12.45
CA ASP A 96 -9.80 -9.92 12.12
C ASP A 96 -9.57 -9.46 10.68
N SER A 97 -8.63 -10.10 9.98
CA SER A 97 -8.22 -9.73 8.64
C SER A 97 -9.22 -10.21 7.59
N VAL A 98 -9.40 -9.42 6.52
CA VAL A 98 -10.18 -9.84 5.35
C VAL A 98 -9.20 -10.35 4.31
N MET A 99 -9.11 -11.68 4.16
CA MET A 99 -8.15 -12.34 3.28
C MET A 99 -8.84 -13.31 2.30
N PRO A 100 -8.25 -13.56 1.11
CA PRO A 100 -8.71 -14.62 0.22
C PRO A 100 -8.66 -15.99 0.90
N ARG A 101 -9.53 -16.91 0.46
CA ARG A 101 -9.52 -18.29 0.96
C ARG A 101 -8.18 -18.96 0.65
N GLY A 102 -7.61 -19.65 1.64
CA GLY A 102 -6.33 -20.33 1.50
C GLY A 102 -5.11 -19.42 1.59
N THR A 103 -5.30 -18.15 2.00
CA THR A 103 -4.16 -17.28 2.34
C THR A 103 -3.38 -17.86 3.51
N ASP A 104 -2.06 -17.79 3.40
CA ASP A 104 -1.13 -18.19 4.47
C ASP A 104 -1.38 -17.34 5.73
N PRO A 105 -1.75 -17.95 6.87
CA PRO A 105 -2.04 -17.21 8.09
C PRO A 105 -0.82 -16.47 8.66
N SER A 106 0.41 -16.86 8.28
CA SER A 106 1.63 -16.17 8.70
C SER A 106 1.86 -14.84 8.00
N ILE A 107 1.00 -14.44 7.05
CA ILE A 107 1.15 -13.19 6.30
C ILE A 107 1.16 -11.94 7.21
N VAL A 108 0.42 -11.93 8.33
CA VAL A 108 0.40 -10.80 9.27
C VAL A 108 1.75 -10.68 9.97
N ALA A 109 2.25 -11.76 10.57
CA ALA A 109 3.57 -11.76 11.21
C ALA A 109 4.70 -11.40 10.22
N ARG A 110 4.61 -11.91 8.98
CA ARG A 110 5.56 -11.57 7.91
C ARG A 110 5.51 -10.09 7.53
N LEU A 111 4.30 -9.55 7.41
CA LEU A 111 4.08 -8.12 7.16
C LEU A 111 4.71 -7.27 8.25
N ASP A 112 4.49 -7.61 9.52
CA ASP A 112 5.01 -6.85 10.67
C ASP A 112 6.55 -6.87 10.68
N ALA A 113 7.15 -8.05 10.55
CA ALA A 113 8.61 -8.20 10.48
C ALA A 113 9.22 -7.41 9.32
N LEU A 114 8.59 -7.44 8.13
CA LEU A 114 9.03 -6.69 6.96
C LEU A 114 8.85 -5.18 7.15
N ALA A 115 7.73 -4.73 7.72
CA ALA A 115 7.47 -3.32 7.98
C ALA A 115 8.49 -2.75 8.97
N GLN A 116 8.77 -3.47 10.05
CA GLN A 116 9.76 -3.07 11.05
C GLN A 116 11.19 -3.10 10.49
N GLY A 117 11.56 -4.14 9.72
CA GLY A 117 12.84 -4.19 9.02
C GLY A 117 13.04 -3.03 8.04
N LEU A 118 11.97 -2.60 7.38
CA LEU A 118 11.99 -1.44 6.47
C LEU A 118 12.14 -0.12 7.24
N GLU A 119 11.48 0.00 8.40
CA GLU A 119 11.60 1.16 9.29
C GLU A 119 13.04 1.33 9.79
N LEU A 120 13.70 0.24 10.16
CA LEU A 120 15.11 0.26 10.62
C LEU A 120 16.11 0.67 9.54
N ARG A 121 15.76 0.55 8.25
CA ARG A 121 16.58 1.06 7.14
C ARG A 121 16.43 2.55 6.92
N ARG A 122 15.37 3.17 7.45
CA ARG A 122 15.12 4.59 7.22
C ARG A 122 16.12 5.40 8.04
N PRO A 123 16.85 6.35 7.41
CA PRO A 123 17.58 7.31 8.19
C PRO A 123 16.59 8.07 9.08
N PRO A 124 16.94 8.37 10.34
CA PRO A 124 16.10 9.21 11.18
C PRO A 124 15.83 10.50 10.42
N SER A 125 14.55 10.78 10.15
CA SER A 125 14.17 11.94 9.35
C SER A 125 14.64 13.20 10.07
N ARG A 126 15.53 13.97 9.43
CA ARG A 126 15.98 15.26 9.96
C ARG A 126 14.84 16.27 10.12
N GLU A 127 13.71 16.01 9.44
CA GLU A 127 12.49 16.81 9.46
C GLU A 127 11.41 16.21 10.36
N ALA A 128 11.64 15.05 11.00
CA ALA A 128 10.73 14.53 12.01
C ALA A 128 10.77 15.44 13.23
N ILE A 129 9.84 16.39 13.27
CA ILE A 129 9.48 17.10 14.48
C ILE A 129 8.99 16.04 15.47
N PRO A 130 9.58 15.93 16.68
CA PRO A 130 9.10 14.99 17.69
C PRO A 130 7.59 15.17 17.91
N GLY A 131 6.82 14.10 17.67
CA GLY A 131 5.35 14.12 17.78
C GLY A 131 4.59 14.40 16.48
N ASN A 132 5.25 14.61 15.34
CA ASN A 132 4.59 14.69 14.03
C ASN A 132 4.64 13.32 13.32
N LEU A 133 3.47 12.78 12.97
CA LEU A 133 3.32 11.47 12.34
C LEU A 133 3.57 11.61 10.83
N ASP A 134 4.57 10.93 10.29
CA ASP A 134 4.80 10.87 8.84
C ASP A 134 3.88 9.82 8.20
N VAL A 135 2.61 10.18 8.12
CA VAL A 135 1.51 9.29 7.73
C VAL A 135 1.71 8.67 6.33
N LEU A 136 2.27 9.42 5.38
CA LEU A 136 2.56 8.90 4.04
C LEU A 136 3.69 7.88 4.07
N SER A 137 4.71 8.10 4.89
CA SER A 137 5.75 7.11 5.04
C SER A 137 5.25 5.85 5.74
N ASP A 138 4.35 5.95 6.73
CA ASP A 138 3.73 4.78 7.35
C ASP A 138 2.90 3.98 6.33
N CYS A 139 2.11 4.67 5.50
CA CYS A 139 1.36 4.04 4.40
C CYS A 139 2.29 3.38 3.37
N ALA A 140 3.38 4.05 3.01
CA ALA A 140 4.37 3.52 2.07
C ALA A 140 5.06 2.28 2.65
N ARG A 141 5.48 2.34 3.92
CA ARG A 141 6.10 1.22 4.64
C ARG A 141 5.18 0.01 4.62
N ASP A 142 3.94 0.14 5.07
CA ASP A 142 2.99 -0.97 5.14
C ASP A 142 2.62 -1.48 3.74
N THR A 143 2.50 -0.60 2.74
CA THR A 143 2.20 -1.01 1.35
C THR A 143 3.32 -1.84 0.75
N LEU A 144 4.58 -1.43 0.95
CA LEU A 144 5.75 -2.15 0.46
C LEU A 144 5.97 -3.46 1.22
N ALA A 145 5.82 -3.44 2.55
CA ALA A 145 5.90 -4.62 3.39
C ALA A 145 4.82 -5.64 3.02
N LEU A 146 3.59 -5.20 2.78
CA LEU A 146 2.50 -6.07 2.32
C LEU A 146 2.78 -6.67 0.95
N ALA A 147 3.27 -5.85 0.01
CA ALA A 147 3.64 -6.33 -1.32
C ALA A 147 4.73 -7.41 -1.25
N ALA A 148 5.71 -7.26 -0.36
CA ALA A 148 6.75 -8.25 -0.11
C ALA A 148 6.21 -9.49 0.65
N ALA A 149 5.32 -9.30 1.62
CA ALA A 149 4.76 -10.37 2.44
C ALA A 149 3.85 -11.34 1.64
N LEU A 150 3.14 -10.81 0.65
CA LEU A 150 2.30 -11.57 -0.29
C LEU A 150 3.12 -12.58 -1.15
N GLY A 151 4.46 -12.52 -1.10
CA GLY A 151 5.34 -13.59 -1.56
C GLY A 151 5.52 -13.66 -3.08
N PRO A 152 5.94 -14.83 -3.63
CA PRO A 152 6.46 -14.97 -5.01
C PRO A 152 5.41 -14.77 -6.12
N GLY A 153 4.17 -14.38 -5.77
CA GLY A 153 3.17 -13.96 -6.74
C GLY A 153 3.61 -12.71 -7.50
N ARG A 154 3.07 -12.51 -8.70
CA ARG A 154 3.25 -11.25 -9.45
C ARG A 154 2.40 -10.16 -8.79
N VAL A 155 2.92 -9.60 -7.70
CA VAL A 155 2.26 -8.52 -6.95
C VAL A 155 2.69 -7.18 -7.52
N PHE A 156 1.72 -6.33 -7.84
CA PHE A 156 1.96 -4.97 -8.30
C PHE A 156 1.35 -3.97 -7.32
N VAL A 157 2.13 -2.96 -6.96
CA VAL A 157 1.62 -1.80 -6.23
C VAL A 157 1.16 -0.78 -7.26
N LEU A 158 -0.15 -0.56 -7.32
CA LEU A 158 -0.74 0.54 -8.08
C LEU A 158 -0.73 1.81 -7.21
N THR A 159 -0.17 2.88 -7.74
CA THR A 159 -0.06 4.19 -7.09
C THR A 159 -0.28 5.31 -8.12
N THR A 160 -0.32 6.57 -7.65
CA THR A 160 -0.44 7.75 -8.50
C THR A 160 0.91 8.44 -8.68
N ILE A 161 1.06 9.13 -9.80
CA ILE A 161 2.13 10.12 -9.98
C ILE A 161 1.50 11.49 -9.66
N PRO A 162 1.92 12.16 -8.57
CA PRO A 162 1.32 13.44 -8.21
C PRO A 162 1.49 14.48 -9.33
N PRO A 163 0.54 15.41 -9.49
CA PRO A 163 0.66 16.47 -10.49
C PRO A 163 1.95 17.29 -10.31
N GLY A 164 2.63 17.56 -11.44
CA GLY A 164 3.93 18.24 -11.43
C GLY A 164 5.13 17.37 -11.00
N ARG A 165 4.92 16.08 -10.69
CA ARG A 165 6.01 15.13 -10.37
C ARG A 165 6.34 14.22 -11.54
N ALA A 166 7.62 13.81 -11.57
CA ALA A 166 8.14 12.86 -12.54
C ALA A 166 7.99 11.39 -12.10
N ALA A 167 7.84 11.12 -10.81
CA ALA A 167 7.77 9.78 -10.23
C ALA A 167 6.76 9.71 -9.08
N PRO A 168 6.26 8.51 -8.72
CA PRO A 168 5.47 8.28 -7.51
C PRO A 168 6.25 8.58 -6.23
N ASP A 169 5.54 8.96 -5.16
CA ASP A 169 6.16 9.23 -3.85
C ASP A 169 6.83 7.97 -3.24
N LEU A 170 6.34 6.77 -3.57
CA LEU A 170 6.96 5.50 -3.17
C LEU A 170 8.41 5.36 -3.63
N VAL A 171 8.79 5.97 -4.76
CA VAL A 171 10.18 5.92 -5.26
C VAL A 171 11.11 6.63 -4.29
N GLY A 172 10.73 7.82 -3.83
CA GLY A 172 11.51 8.57 -2.84
C GLY A 172 11.57 7.86 -1.48
N PHE A 173 10.53 7.09 -1.12
CA PHE A 173 10.55 6.25 0.09
C PHE A 173 11.59 5.13 -0.06
N LEU A 174 11.59 4.40 -1.18
CA LEU A 174 12.53 3.31 -1.45
C LEU A 174 13.98 3.80 -1.49
N GLU A 175 14.24 4.95 -2.11
CA GLU A 175 15.55 5.60 -2.12
C GLU A 175 16.07 5.89 -0.70
N ARG A 176 15.20 6.41 0.19
CA ARG A 176 15.55 6.66 1.59
C ARG A 176 15.86 5.37 2.35
N ALA A 177 15.19 4.26 2.01
CA ALA A 177 15.44 2.94 2.56
C ALA A 177 16.63 2.21 1.89
N ALA A 178 17.38 2.89 1.02
CA ALA A 178 18.48 2.34 0.24
C ALA A 178 18.09 1.11 -0.62
N ILE A 179 16.84 1.06 -1.10
CA ILE A 179 16.35 0.02 -2.01
C ILE A 179 16.39 0.59 -3.45
N PRO A 180 17.18 0.00 -4.36
CA PRO A 180 17.23 0.43 -5.75
C PRO A 180 15.84 0.42 -6.42
N CYS A 181 15.47 1.54 -7.02
CA CYS A 181 14.21 1.70 -7.75
C CYS A 181 14.46 2.20 -9.17
N ARG A 182 14.23 1.35 -10.16
CA ARG A 182 14.47 1.68 -11.57
C ARG A 182 13.18 2.17 -12.25
N HIS A 183 13.24 3.33 -12.88
CA HIS A 183 12.23 3.72 -13.86
C HIS A 183 12.42 2.90 -15.14
N VAL A 184 11.40 2.13 -15.52
CA VAL A 184 11.38 1.36 -16.77
C VAL A 184 10.82 2.27 -17.85
N ASP A 185 11.69 2.88 -18.66
CA ASP A 185 11.30 3.76 -19.77
C ASP A 185 11.42 3.11 -21.16
N ASP A 186 12.12 1.97 -21.24
CA ASP A 186 12.28 1.23 -22.50
C ASP A 186 10.94 0.72 -23.04
N LEU A 187 10.64 1.03 -24.30
CA LEU A 187 9.35 0.70 -24.94
C LEU A 187 9.09 -0.81 -24.99
N GLY A 188 10.12 -1.63 -25.19
CA GLY A 188 9.98 -3.09 -25.24
C GLY A 188 9.63 -3.67 -23.87
N GLN A 189 10.32 -3.23 -22.83
CA GLN A 189 10.05 -3.63 -21.44
C GLN A 189 8.68 -3.13 -20.96
N LYS A 190 8.34 -1.86 -21.25
CA LYS A 190 7.01 -1.30 -20.98
C LYS A 190 5.90 -2.11 -21.63
N ARG A 191 6.08 -2.52 -22.89
CA ARG A 191 5.08 -3.31 -23.62
C ARG A 191 4.78 -4.64 -22.93
N LEU A 192 5.81 -5.39 -22.53
CA LEU A 192 5.63 -6.68 -21.82
C LEU A 192 4.85 -6.51 -20.50
N LEU A 193 5.17 -5.46 -19.75
CA LEU A 193 4.51 -5.14 -18.48
C LEU A 193 3.07 -4.67 -18.70
N ARG A 194 2.83 -3.86 -19.73
CA ARG A 194 1.49 -3.42 -20.14
C ARG A 194 0.63 -4.59 -20.61
N GLU A 195 1.16 -5.54 -21.37
CA GLU A 195 0.43 -6.73 -21.80
C GLU A 195 -0.08 -7.57 -20.62
N THR A 196 0.58 -7.49 -19.45
CA THR A 196 0.13 -8.15 -18.22
C THR A 196 -1.03 -7.42 -17.53
N LEU A 197 -1.00 -6.08 -17.47
CA LEU A 197 -1.95 -5.29 -16.65
C LEU A 197 -3.07 -4.63 -17.45
N LEU A 198 -2.86 -4.36 -18.74
CA LEU A 198 -3.84 -3.68 -19.59
C LEU A 198 -5.18 -4.43 -19.67
N PRO A 199 -5.24 -5.77 -19.77
CA PRO A 199 -6.52 -6.48 -19.74
C PRO A 199 -7.29 -6.24 -18.44
N VAL A 200 -6.60 -6.23 -17.30
CA VAL A 200 -7.18 -5.96 -15.98
C VAL A 200 -7.73 -4.54 -15.93
N PHE A 201 -6.97 -3.56 -16.40
CA PHE A 201 -7.40 -2.15 -16.45
C PHE A 201 -8.57 -1.92 -17.40
N ALA A 202 -8.59 -2.58 -18.56
CA ALA A 202 -9.69 -2.49 -19.51
C ALA A 202 -10.98 -3.10 -18.92
N GLN A 203 -10.91 -4.28 -18.31
CA GLN A 203 -12.08 -4.91 -17.68
C GLN A 203 -12.60 -4.12 -16.48
N ALA A 204 -11.70 -3.52 -15.68
CA ALA A 204 -12.06 -2.61 -14.62
C ALA A 204 -12.62 -1.26 -15.14
N GLY A 205 -12.42 -0.92 -16.41
CA GLY A 205 -12.82 0.37 -17.00
C GLY A 205 -11.89 1.53 -16.61
N LEU A 206 -10.68 1.25 -16.12
CA LEU A 206 -9.68 2.27 -15.78
C LEU A 206 -9.06 2.95 -17.00
N THR A 207 -9.19 2.35 -18.19
CA THR A 207 -8.63 2.88 -19.44
C THR A 207 -9.16 4.27 -19.77
N ASP A 208 -10.42 4.56 -19.44
CA ASP A 208 -11.01 5.87 -19.72
C ASP A 208 -10.40 6.96 -18.84
N LEU A 209 -10.15 6.67 -17.56
CA LEU A 209 -9.48 7.60 -16.64
C LEU A 209 -8.04 7.90 -17.06
N LEU A 210 -7.35 6.89 -17.58
CA LEU A 210 -6.00 7.02 -18.12
C LEU A 210 -6.01 7.85 -19.40
N ALA A 211 -6.96 7.57 -20.31
CA ALA A 211 -7.05 8.24 -21.60
C ALA A 211 -7.40 9.72 -21.49
N THR A 212 -8.21 10.12 -20.50
CA THR A 212 -8.53 11.53 -20.26
C THR A 212 -7.42 12.29 -19.54
N GLY A 213 -6.38 11.59 -19.06
CA GLY A 213 -5.33 12.18 -18.22
C GLY A 213 -5.85 12.66 -16.85
N SER A 214 -7.05 12.21 -16.45
CA SER A 214 -7.65 12.58 -15.16
C SER A 214 -6.78 12.11 -13.99
N ILE A 215 -6.10 10.98 -14.18
CA ILE A 215 -5.16 10.42 -13.23
C ILE A 215 -3.94 9.87 -13.95
N ARG A 216 -2.76 10.10 -13.37
CA ARG A 216 -1.52 9.45 -13.80
C ARG A 216 -1.23 8.30 -12.86
N LEU A 217 -1.28 7.07 -13.38
CA LEU A 217 -1.01 5.87 -12.62
C LEU A 217 0.39 5.35 -12.91
N ALA A 218 1.03 4.84 -11.86
CA ALA A 218 2.21 4.04 -11.98
C ALA A 218 1.99 2.68 -11.35
N CYS A 219 2.61 1.67 -11.94
CA CYS A 219 2.76 0.37 -11.35
C CYS A 219 4.18 0.23 -10.84
N LEU A 220 4.30 -0.24 -9.61
CA LEU A 220 5.56 -0.60 -8.99
C LEU A 220 5.59 -2.10 -8.74
N HIS A 221 6.69 -2.73 -9.13
CA HIS A 221 7.00 -4.12 -8.86
C HIS A 221 8.20 -4.18 -7.94
N LEU A 222 8.10 -4.99 -6.89
CA LEU A 222 9.10 -5.12 -5.85
C LEU A 222 9.50 -6.59 -5.73
N ILE A 223 10.80 -6.85 -5.67
CA ILE A 223 11.36 -8.17 -5.44
C ILE A 223 12.15 -8.09 -4.13
N VAL A 224 11.73 -8.87 -3.14
CA VAL A 224 12.40 -8.97 -1.83
C VAL A 224 12.80 -10.44 -1.62
N PRO A 225 14.01 -10.85 -2.03
CA PRO A 225 14.39 -12.27 -2.05
C PRO A 225 14.34 -12.96 -0.68
N ARG A 226 14.54 -12.19 0.39
CA ARG A 226 14.56 -12.67 1.78
C ARG A 226 13.22 -12.53 2.50
N ALA A 227 12.17 -12.05 1.83
CA ALA A 227 10.83 -11.99 2.44
C ALA A 227 10.32 -13.35 2.96
N PRO A 228 10.61 -14.51 2.34
CA PRO A 228 10.26 -15.81 2.91
C PRO A 228 10.97 -16.16 4.23
N LEU A 229 12.02 -15.42 4.62
CA LEU A 229 12.71 -15.61 5.90
C LEU A 229 12.03 -14.85 7.05
N ALA A 230 11.10 -13.93 6.75
CA ALA A 230 10.28 -13.23 7.72
C ALA A 230 9.13 -14.13 8.21
N MET A 231 9.46 -15.32 8.69
CA MET A 231 8.50 -16.23 9.32
C MET A 231 8.47 -15.98 10.82
N PRO A 232 7.31 -16.10 11.48
CA PRO A 232 7.27 -16.12 12.93
C PRO A 232 8.16 -17.26 13.44
N GLU A 233 8.92 -17.00 14.51
CA GLU A 233 9.65 -18.08 15.19
C GLU A 233 8.65 -19.16 15.62
N PRO A 234 9.00 -20.45 15.51
CA PRO A 234 8.13 -21.50 16.02
C PRO A 234 7.95 -21.27 17.52
N LEU A 235 6.69 -21.10 17.95
CA LEU A 235 6.33 -21.05 19.37
C LEU A 235 7.04 -22.19 20.08
N SER A 236 7.79 -21.85 21.13
CA SER A 236 8.47 -22.86 21.93
C SER A 236 7.43 -23.70 22.66
N ASP A 237 7.73 -24.97 22.96
CA ASP A 237 6.80 -25.84 23.71
C ASP A 237 6.43 -25.27 25.09
N ASP A 238 7.21 -24.30 25.61
CA ASP A 238 6.97 -23.58 26.86
C ASP A 238 5.89 -22.47 26.71
N ASP A 239 5.59 -22.00 25.49
CA ASP A 239 4.59 -20.94 25.23
C ASP A 239 3.15 -21.47 25.23
N TYR A 240 2.97 -22.80 25.23
CA TYR A 240 1.66 -23.44 25.41
C TYR A 240 1.23 -23.55 26.88
N ALA A 241 2.09 -23.16 27.82
CA ALA A 241 1.78 -23.12 29.23
C ALA A 241 1.31 -21.73 29.64
N TYR A 242 0.00 -21.63 29.91
CA TYR A 242 -0.72 -20.55 30.58
C TYR A 242 -1.24 -19.37 29.75
N ASP A 243 -2.52 -19.06 30.02
CA ASP A 243 -3.25 -17.80 29.81
C ASP A 243 -2.53 -16.58 30.43
N ALA A 244 -1.32 -16.29 29.96
CA ALA A 244 -0.66 -15.01 30.17
C ALA A 244 -0.82 -14.21 28.89
N VAL A 245 -1.83 -13.33 28.89
CA VAL A 245 -1.84 -12.15 28.04
C VAL A 245 -0.56 -11.38 28.37
N CYS A 246 0.48 -11.61 27.60
CA CYS A 246 1.70 -10.83 27.64
C CYS A 246 1.90 -10.33 26.23
N ASP A 247 1.91 -9.01 26.11
CA ASP A 247 2.49 -8.27 25.00
C ASP A 247 3.89 -8.87 24.72
N GLU A 248 3.96 -9.93 23.92
CA GLU A 248 5.25 -10.40 23.44
C GLU A 248 5.86 -9.22 22.68
N PRO A 249 7.08 -8.77 23.06
CA PRO A 249 7.71 -7.69 22.35
C PRO A 249 7.84 -8.12 20.89
N GLU A 250 7.23 -7.36 19.97
CA GLU A 250 7.39 -7.52 18.52
C GLU A 250 8.86 -7.87 18.26
N ALA A 251 9.11 -9.10 17.77
CA ALA A 251 10.47 -9.59 17.54
C ALA A 251 11.19 -8.50 16.74
N PRO A 252 12.32 -7.96 17.23
CA PRO A 252 12.92 -6.76 16.66
C PRO A 252 13.19 -7.02 15.18
N GLY A 253 12.51 -6.26 14.33
CA GLY A 253 12.56 -6.42 12.89
C GLY A 253 14.00 -6.50 12.40
N ASP A 254 14.23 -7.32 11.39
CA ASP A 254 15.57 -7.49 10.84
C ASP A 254 15.71 -6.68 9.54
N PRO A 255 16.52 -5.60 9.52
CA PRO A 255 16.74 -4.84 8.30
C PRO A 255 17.40 -5.68 7.20
N SER A 256 18.04 -6.82 7.52
CA SER A 256 18.62 -7.73 6.54
C SER A 256 17.57 -8.44 5.66
N LEU A 257 16.29 -8.47 6.07
CA LEU A 257 15.18 -9.01 5.26
C LEU A 257 15.01 -8.28 3.92
N TRP A 258 15.51 -7.05 3.84
CA TRP A 258 15.46 -6.20 2.65
C TRP A 258 16.77 -6.18 1.86
N ASP A 259 17.77 -6.99 2.26
CA ASP A 259 19.00 -7.11 1.49
C ASP A 259 18.69 -7.68 0.11
N ASP A 260 19.40 -7.16 -0.89
CA ASP A 260 19.23 -7.55 -2.29
C ASP A 260 17.82 -7.23 -2.85
N ALA A 261 16.99 -6.49 -2.10
CA ALA A 261 15.69 -6.04 -2.59
C ALA A 261 15.89 -5.08 -3.77
N ILE A 262 15.11 -5.27 -4.82
CA ILE A 262 15.11 -4.40 -6.00
C ILE A 262 13.68 -4.07 -6.38
N SER A 263 13.50 -2.89 -6.97
CA SER A 263 12.20 -2.45 -7.44
C SER A 263 12.29 -1.78 -8.80
N ALA A 264 11.18 -1.82 -9.50
CA ALA A 264 11.01 -1.16 -10.79
C ALA A 264 9.62 -0.54 -10.85
N TRP A 265 9.52 0.61 -11.52
CA TRP A 265 8.23 1.27 -11.74
C TRP A 265 8.09 1.75 -13.19
N TRP A 266 6.85 1.86 -13.65
CA TRP A 266 6.52 2.42 -14.96
C TRP A 266 5.17 3.14 -14.90
N GLU A 267 5.02 4.17 -15.73
CA GLU A 267 3.74 4.81 -15.96
C GLU A 267 2.83 3.91 -16.82
N VAL A 268 1.54 3.85 -16.46
CA VAL A 268 0.55 3.00 -17.12
C VAL A 268 0.05 3.59 -18.45
N SER A 269 0.14 4.92 -18.62
CA SER A 269 -0.26 5.67 -19.82
C SER A 269 0.61 5.36 -21.04
#